data_AF-A0A970ZRA9-F1
#
_entry.id   AF-A0A970ZRA9-F1
#
_cell.length_a   1.000
_cell.length_b   1.000
_cell.length_c   1.000
_cell.angle_alpha   90.00
_cell.angle_beta   90.00
_cell.angle_gamma   90.00
#
_symmetry.space_group_name_H-M   'P 1'
#
loop_
_entity.id
_entity.type
_entity.pdbx_description
1 polymer ?
#
loop_
_entity_poly.entity_id
_entity_poly.type
_entity_poly.pdbx_seq_one_letter_code
_entity_poly.pdbx_strand_id
1 'polypeptide(L)'
;MSYATLVIIALLTLKASVNATASQAWTVRQSMSDAYIMRESALASRIPFSEVTGNNSPWALSPSVTTSVVAIGKLPGGEPVTATLHRTRLPDSNNLPAAGGIGTLTTNPAESEAWKLQSLLVYTVGEREYVKSRTVLRIR
;
A
#
# COMPACT_ATOMS: atom_id res chain seq x y z
N MET A 1 25.21 27.96 -39.87
CA MET A 1 24.24 26.83 -39.90
C MET A 1 24.72 25.60 -39.13
N SER A 2 26.00 25.18 -39.24
CA SER A 2 26.56 24.00 -38.55
C SER A 2 26.39 23.98 -37.00
N TYR A 3 26.63 25.10 -36.31
CA TYR A 3 26.46 25.19 -34.86
C TYR A 3 25.00 25.03 -34.40
N ALA A 4 24.04 25.58 -35.15
CA ALA A 4 22.63 25.46 -34.82
C ALA A 4 22.14 24.01 -34.94
N THR A 5 22.59 23.27 -35.96
CA THR A 5 22.30 21.84 -36.11
C THR A 5 22.87 20.99 -34.98
N LEU A 6 24.10 21.28 -34.53
CA LEU A 6 24.72 20.59 -33.38
C LEU A 6 23.94 20.81 -32.09
N VAL A 7 23.50 22.06 -31.83
CA VAL A 7 22.69 22.38 -30.65
C VAL A 7 21.34 21.66 -30.69
N ILE A 8 20.67 21.63 -31.85
CA ILE A 8 19.39 20.92 -32.01
C ILE A 8 19.57 19.42 -31.74
N ILE A 9 20.60 18.79 -32.30
CA ILE A 9 20.88 17.37 -32.07
C ILE A 9 21.17 17.12 -30.58
N ALA A 10 21.97 17.96 -29.93
CA ALA A 10 22.29 17.83 -28.50
C ALA A 10 21.05 17.96 -27.60
N LEU A 11 20.13 18.88 -27.92
CA LEU A 11 18.88 19.03 -27.17
C LEU A 11 17.95 17.83 -27.36
N LEU A 12 17.88 17.29 -28.58
CA LEU A 12 17.06 16.11 -28.87
C LEU A 12 17.60 14.86 -28.16
N THR A 13 18.93 14.65 -28.15
CA THR A 13 19.53 13.53 -27.43
C THR A 13 19.37 13.68 -25.93
N LEU A 14 19.57 14.88 -25.37
CA LEU A 14 19.32 15.13 -23.95
C LEU A 14 17.87 14.82 -23.58
N LYS A 15 16.91 15.28 -24.38
CA LYS A 15 15.48 15.00 -24.15
C LYS A 15 15.18 13.51 -24.20
N ALA A 16 15.77 12.79 -25.15
CA ALA A 16 15.64 11.33 -25.24
C ALA A 16 16.20 10.63 -24.00
N SER A 17 17.38 11.03 -23.52
CA SER A 17 18.00 10.49 -22.31
C SER A 17 17.18 10.75 -21.04
N VAL A 18 16.62 11.95 -20.89
CA VAL A 18 15.75 12.29 -19.76
C VAL A 18 14.47 11.44 -19.79
N ASN A 19 13.85 11.28 -20.96
CA ASN A 19 12.65 10.46 -21.11
C ASN A 19 12.92 8.98 -20.78
N ALA A 20 14.05 8.43 -21.23
CA ALA A 20 14.44 7.06 -20.91
C ALA A 20 14.64 6.87 -19.40
N THR A 21 15.32 7.81 -18.75
CA THR A 21 15.58 7.76 -17.30
C THR A 21 14.29 7.87 -16.48
N ALA A 22 13.35 8.72 -16.90
CA ALA A 22 12.06 8.86 -16.23
C ALA A 22 11.24 7.55 -16.27
N SER A 23 11.25 6.84 -17.41
CA SER A 23 10.57 5.55 -17.55
C SER A 23 11.20 4.46 -16.66
N GLN A 24 12.53 4.46 -16.53
CA GLN A 24 13.23 3.55 -15.62
C GLN A 24 12.91 3.86 -14.15
N ALA A 25 12.94 5.13 -13.75
CA ALA A 25 12.59 5.56 -12.40
C ALA A 25 11.15 5.17 -12.03
N TRP A 26 10.22 5.30 -12.98
CA TRP A 26 8.85 4.81 -12.84
C TRP A 26 8.80 3.32 -12.53
N THR A 27 9.46 2.50 -13.36
CA THR A 27 9.45 1.04 -13.23
C THR A 27 10.03 0.59 -11.89
N VAL A 28 11.12 1.21 -11.45
CA VAL A 28 11.75 0.90 -10.15
C VAL A 28 10.81 1.20 -8.99
N ARG A 29 10.18 2.38 -8.95
CA ARG A 29 9.22 2.73 -7.88
C ARG A 29 7.98 1.85 -7.89
N GLN A 30 7.50 1.47 -9.08
CA GLN A 30 6.40 0.52 -9.21
C GLN A 30 6.75 -0.85 -8.63
N SER A 31 7.91 -1.39 -8.99
CA SER A 31 8.37 -2.69 -8.47
C SER A 31 8.55 -2.68 -6.95
N MET A 32 9.15 -1.62 -6.38
CA MET A 32 9.32 -1.49 -4.93
C MET A 32 7.98 -1.41 -4.19
N SER A 33 7.04 -0.60 -4.69
CA SER A 33 5.72 -0.47 -4.09
C SER A 33 4.89 -1.77 -4.22
N ASP A 34 5.04 -2.52 -5.32
CA ASP A 34 4.42 -3.85 -5.47
C ASP A 34 4.99 -4.87 -4.49
N ALA A 35 6.31 -4.93 -4.35
CA ALA A 35 6.95 -5.82 -3.40
C ALA A 35 6.50 -5.50 -1.96
N TYR A 36 6.42 -4.22 -1.61
CA TYR A 36 5.97 -3.79 -0.30
C TYR A 36 4.51 -4.16 -0.04
N ILE A 37 3.61 -3.90 -0.98
CA ILE A 37 2.19 -4.21 -0.78
C ILE A 37 1.93 -5.73 -0.77
N MET A 38 2.74 -6.52 -1.46
CA MET A 38 2.70 -7.98 -1.38
C MET A 38 3.11 -8.47 0.00
N ARG A 39 4.16 -7.88 0.59
CA ARG A 39 4.54 -8.12 1.99
C ARG A 39 3.41 -7.73 2.95
N GLU A 40 2.73 -6.60 2.73
CA GLU A 40 1.59 -6.18 3.55
C GLU A 40 0.44 -7.18 3.51
N SER A 41 0.10 -7.68 2.32
CA SER A 41 -0.91 -8.73 2.17
C SER A 41 -0.53 -10.02 2.91
N ALA A 42 0.74 -10.43 2.83
CA ALA A 42 1.24 -11.58 3.55
C ALA A 42 1.17 -11.39 5.08
N LEU A 43 1.51 -10.19 5.58
CA LEU A 43 1.38 -9.86 7.00
C LEU A 43 -0.08 -9.95 7.44
N ALA A 44 -0.99 -9.26 6.74
CA ALA A 44 -2.41 -9.27 7.05
C ALA A 44 -3.02 -10.69 7.06
N SER A 45 -2.49 -11.58 6.22
CA SER A 45 -2.93 -12.98 6.11
C SER A 45 -2.40 -13.88 7.22
N ARG A 46 -1.25 -13.55 7.82
CA ARG A 46 -0.50 -14.44 8.72
C ARG A 46 -0.49 -14.01 10.18
N ILE A 47 -0.79 -12.75 10.50
CA ILE A 47 -0.83 -12.34 11.91
C ILE A 47 -1.87 -13.15 12.69
N PRO A 48 -1.62 -13.46 13.98
CA PRO A 48 -2.59 -14.13 14.84
C PRO A 48 -3.92 -13.36 14.86
N PHE A 49 -5.03 -14.09 14.88
CA PHE A 49 -6.35 -13.46 14.85
C PHE A 49 -6.62 -12.61 16.12
N SER A 50 -6.03 -12.98 17.25
CA SER A 50 -6.04 -12.17 18.48
C SER A 50 -5.37 -10.80 18.32
N GLU A 51 -4.36 -10.68 17.46
CA GLU A 51 -3.75 -9.39 17.11
C GLU A 51 -4.58 -8.61 16.09
N VAL A 52 -5.38 -9.31 15.26
CA VAL A 52 -6.33 -8.67 14.34
C VAL A 52 -7.46 -8.00 15.09
N THR A 53 -7.93 -8.55 16.21
CA THR A 53 -9.06 -8.00 17.00
C THR A 53 -8.61 -7.21 18.24
N GLY A 54 -7.38 -7.42 18.71
CA GLY A 54 -6.82 -6.75 19.89
C GLY A 54 -6.72 -5.22 19.74
N ASN A 55 -6.62 -4.51 20.87
CA ASN A 55 -6.57 -3.04 20.90
C ASN A 55 -5.29 -2.46 20.27
N ASN A 56 -4.19 -3.23 20.31
CA ASN A 56 -2.88 -2.85 19.76
C ASN A 56 -2.67 -3.37 18.33
N SER A 57 -3.75 -3.63 17.58
CA SER A 57 -3.63 -4.13 16.22
C SER A 57 -2.89 -3.13 15.32
N PRO A 58 -2.01 -3.60 14.42
CA PRO A 58 -1.40 -2.73 13.43
C PRO A 58 -2.42 -2.05 12.50
N TRP A 59 -3.62 -2.63 12.39
CA TRP A 59 -4.77 -2.04 11.69
C TRP A 59 -5.73 -1.44 12.72
N ALA A 60 -5.86 -0.11 12.72
CA ALA A 60 -6.83 0.58 13.58
C ALA A 60 -8.27 0.20 13.22
N LEU A 61 -9.14 0.09 14.22
CA LEU A 61 -10.56 -0.14 14.02
C LEU A 61 -11.21 1.06 13.33
N SER A 62 -11.89 0.83 12.22
CA SER A 62 -12.65 1.87 11.51
C SER A 62 -13.68 2.54 12.45
N PRO A 63 -13.82 3.89 12.41
CA PRO A 63 -13.33 4.81 11.39
C PRO A 63 -11.87 5.28 11.57
N SER A 64 -11.16 4.83 12.60
CA SER A 64 -9.77 5.20 12.79
C SER A 64 -8.82 4.54 11.78
N VAL A 65 -7.73 5.22 11.47
CA VAL A 65 -6.72 4.78 10.51
C VAL A 65 -5.33 4.94 11.12
N THR A 66 -4.55 3.86 11.16
CA THR A 66 -3.13 3.92 11.53
C THR A 66 -2.35 4.44 10.34
N THR A 67 -1.59 5.53 10.52
CA THR A 67 -0.75 6.10 9.47
C THR A 67 0.72 6.03 9.87
N SER A 68 1.57 5.58 8.97
CA SER A 68 3.02 5.47 9.21
C SER A 68 3.82 5.72 7.94
N VAL A 69 4.97 6.39 8.06
CA VAL A 69 5.95 6.50 6.97
C VAL A 69 6.84 5.27 6.97
N VAL A 70 6.95 4.61 5.81
CA VAL A 70 7.64 3.33 5.65
C VAL A 70 8.64 3.38 4.51
N ALA A 71 9.78 2.72 4.67
CA ALA A 71 10.73 2.51 3.59
C ALA A 71 10.27 1.33 2.71
N ILE A 72 9.95 1.61 1.44
CA ILE A 72 9.49 0.60 0.47
C ILE A 72 10.66 -0.06 -0.27
N GLY A 73 11.83 0.56 -0.25
CA GLY A 73 13.03 0.05 -0.90
C GLY A 73 14.20 1.01 -0.75
N LYS A 74 15.30 0.74 -1.46
CA LYS A 74 16.47 1.60 -1.53
C LYS A 74 16.88 1.76 -3.00
N LEU A 75 17.25 2.97 -3.39
CA LEU A 75 17.83 3.22 -4.71
C LEU A 75 19.26 2.68 -4.79
N PRO A 76 19.81 2.45 -6.00
CA PRO A 76 21.24 2.29 -6.18
C PRO A 76 21.97 3.49 -5.56
N GLY A 77 22.87 3.23 -4.60
CA GLY A 77 23.47 4.27 -3.76
C GLY A 77 22.99 4.27 -2.30
N GLY A 78 21.96 3.49 -1.97
CA GLY A 78 21.55 3.21 -0.59
C GLY A 78 20.46 4.12 -0.03
N GLU A 79 20.11 5.19 -0.75
CA GLU A 79 19.06 6.13 -0.35
C GLU A 79 17.69 5.43 -0.23
N PRO A 80 17.00 5.55 0.92
CA PRO A 80 15.71 4.92 1.13
C PRO A 80 14.62 5.61 0.30
N VAL A 81 13.79 4.80 -0.36
CA VAL A 81 12.55 5.28 -0.96
C VAL A 81 11.44 5.10 0.08
N THR A 82 10.83 6.21 0.48
CA THR A 82 9.76 6.23 1.48
C THR A 82 8.38 6.36 0.85
N ALA A 83 7.38 5.81 1.52
CA ALA A 83 5.97 5.94 1.20
C ALA A 83 5.15 6.07 2.49
N THR A 84 3.91 6.52 2.38
CA THR A 84 2.97 6.58 3.51
C THR A 84 2.05 5.38 3.45
N LEU A 85 1.97 4.65 4.56
CA LEU A 85 1.10 3.49 4.71
C LEU A 85 -0.06 3.85 5.65
N HIS A 86 -1.27 3.60 5.18
CA HIS A 86 -2.50 3.69 5.95
C HIS A 86 -3.07 2.29 6.16
N ARG A 87 -3.44 1.95 7.39
CA ARG A 87 -4.02 0.66 7.76
C ARG A 87 -5.32 0.86 8.53
N THR A 88 -6.35 0.12 8.15
CA THR A 88 -7.62 0.06 8.87
C THR A 88 -8.21 -1.35 8.84
N ARG A 89 -8.95 -1.72 9.88
CA ARG A 89 -9.72 -2.97 9.94
C ARG A 89 -11.20 -2.65 10.08
N LEU A 90 -12.03 -3.45 9.44
CA LEU A 90 -13.49 -3.33 9.50
C LEU A 90 -14.09 -4.70 9.87
N PRO A 91 -14.91 -4.79 10.92
CA PRO A 91 -15.69 -5.99 11.17
C PRO A 91 -16.78 -6.15 10.11
N ASP A 92 -17.18 -7.38 9.81
CA ASP A 92 -18.39 -7.62 9.03
C ASP A 92 -19.64 -7.32 9.86
N SER A 93 -20.70 -6.81 9.21
CA SER A 93 -21.95 -6.50 9.90
C SER A 93 -22.62 -7.72 10.50
N ASN A 94 -22.40 -8.92 9.95
CA ASN A 94 -22.99 -10.15 10.49
C ASN A 94 -22.20 -10.74 11.67
N ASN A 95 -21.07 -10.14 12.06
CA ASN A 95 -20.40 -10.50 13.31
C ASN A 95 -21.32 -10.24 14.50
N LEU A 96 -21.16 -11.00 15.58
CA LEU A 96 -21.84 -10.72 16.84
C LEU A 96 -21.39 -9.35 17.41
N PRO A 97 -22.18 -8.72 18.31
CA PRO A 97 -21.83 -7.41 18.86
C PRO A 97 -20.49 -7.38 19.59
N ALA A 98 -20.08 -8.49 20.20
CA ALA A 98 -18.78 -8.64 20.83
C ALA A 98 -17.60 -8.48 19.84
N ALA A 99 -17.83 -8.76 18.55
CA ALA A 99 -16.85 -8.64 17.47
C ALA A 99 -17.14 -7.43 16.55
N GLY A 100 -17.89 -6.44 17.04
CA GLY A 100 -18.12 -5.15 16.37
C GLY A 100 -19.17 -5.14 15.27
N GLY A 101 -19.94 -6.22 15.11
CA GLY A 101 -21.07 -6.29 14.18
C GLY A 101 -22.43 -6.06 14.83
N ILE A 102 -23.49 -6.35 14.08
CA ILE A 102 -24.90 -6.26 14.51
C ILE A 102 -25.63 -7.61 14.36
N GLY A 103 -24.90 -8.67 14.06
CA GLY A 103 -25.43 -10.02 13.89
C GLY A 103 -25.99 -10.59 15.20
N THR A 104 -26.85 -11.58 15.07
CA THR A 104 -27.45 -12.31 16.20
C THR A 104 -27.22 -13.81 16.02
N LEU A 105 -27.52 -14.62 17.04
CA LEU A 105 -27.48 -16.08 16.91
C LEU A 105 -28.47 -16.61 15.85
N THR A 106 -29.43 -15.80 15.41
CA THR A 106 -30.34 -16.16 14.31
C THR A 106 -29.69 -15.92 12.94
N THR A 107 -28.92 -14.83 12.77
CA THR A 107 -28.28 -14.47 11.49
C THR A 107 -26.87 -15.04 11.33
N ASN A 108 -26.23 -15.36 12.45
CA ASN A 108 -24.90 -15.96 12.54
C ASN A 108 -24.89 -17.04 13.65
N PRO A 109 -25.58 -18.17 13.44
CA PRO A 109 -25.64 -19.26 14.42
C PRO A 109 -24.29 -19.96 14.62
N ALA A 110 -23.38 -19.82 13.67
CA ALA A 110 -22.02 -20.37 13.74
C ALA A 110 -21.06 -19.50 14.57
N GLU A 111 -21.52 -18.32 15.03
CA GLU A 111 -20.72 -17.35 15.79
C GLU A 111 -19.40 -16.95 15.08
N SER A 112 -19.40 -17.04 13.75
CA SER A 112 -18.23 -16.77 12.93
C SER A 112 -17.87 -15.28 12.93
N GLU A 113 -16.58 -14.98 12.87
CA GLU A 113 -16.07 -13.60 12.84
C GLU A 113 -15.32 -13.32 11.55
N ALA A 114 -15.79 -12.36 10.77
CA ALA A 114 -15.12 -11.89 9.56
C ALA A 114 -14.58 -10.46 9.73
N TRP A 115 -13.34 -10.25 9.31
CA TRP A 115 -12.63 -8.98 9.40
C TRP A 115 -11.95 -8.62 8.09
N LYS A 116 -12.21 -7.41 7.59
CA LYS A 116 -11.57 -6.84 6.40
C LYS A 116 -10.40 -5.99 6.86
N LEU A 117 -9.18 -6.40 6.55
CA LEU A 117 -7.97 -5.62 6.78
C LEU A 117 -7.59 -4.90 5.49
N GLN A 118 -7.60 -3.57 5.51
CA GLN A 118 -7.26 -2.74 4.37
C GLN A 118 -5.93 -2.02 4.62
N SER A 119 -5.04 -2.11 3.64
CA SER A 119 -3.76 -1.41 3.61
C SER A 119 -3.68 -0.56 2.34
N LEU A 120 -3.47 0.75 2.50
CA LEU A 120 -3.24 1.68 1.39
C LEU A 120 -1.83 2.25 1.47
N LEU A 121 -1.07 2.09 0.40
CA LEU A 121 0.28 2.62 0.25
C LEU A 121 0.25 3.80 -0.72
N VAL A 122 0.53 4.99 -0.20
CA VAL A 122 0.60 6.25 -0.94
C VAL A 122 2.06 6.57 -1.22
N TYR A 123 2.41 6.75 -2.49
CA TYR A 123 3.78 7.01 -2.92
C TYR A 123 3.80 7.96 -4.12
N THR A 124 4.89 8.68 -4.28
CA THR A 124 5.05 9.66 -5.37
C THR A 124 5.98 9.15 -6.44
N VAL A 125 5.74 9.53 -7.70
CA VAL A 125 6.69 9.38 -8.80
C VAL A 125 6.71 10.67 -9.62
N GLY A 126 7.86 11.34 -9.64
CA GLY A 126 7.93 12.73 -10.12
C GLY A 126 7.01 13.62 -9.28
N GLU A 127 6.11 14.35 -9.95
CA GLU A 127 5.14 15.26 -9.33
C GLU A 127 3.77 14.61 -9.07
N ARG A 128 3.62 13.32 -9.38
CA ARG A 128 2.33 12.62 -9.28
C ARG A 128 2.31 11.69 -8.08
N GLU A 129 1.20 11.72 -7.37
CA GLU A 129 0.90 10.78 -6.29
C GLU A 129 0.12 9.58 -6.82
N TYR A 130 0.44 8.41 -6.29
CA TYR A 130 -0.16 7.14 -6.64
C TYR A 130 -0.52 6.37 -5.37
N VAL A 131 -1.54 5.53 -5.48
CA VAL A 131 -2.03 4.72 -4.37
C VAL A 131 -2.11 3.27 -4.82
N LYS A 132 -1.54 2.37 -4.02
CA LYS A 132 -1.78 0.93 -4.10
C LYS A 132 -2.61 0.48 -2.91
N SER A 133 -3.63 -0.30 -3.16
CA SER A 133 -4.53 -0.82 -2.12
C SER A 133 -4.49 -2.34 -2.12
N ARG A 134 -4.50 -2.94 -0.93
CA ARG A 134 -4.78 -4.36 -0.74
C ARG A 134 -5.75 -4.52 0.42
N THR A 135 -6.70 -5.43 0.23
CA THR A 135 -7.64 -5.84 1.26
C THR A 135 -7.51 -7.35 1.45
N VAL A 136 -7.39 -7.77 2.70
CA VAL A 136 -7.37 -9.18 3.09
C VAL A 136 -8.57 -9.44 3.99
N LEU A 137 -9.34 -10.49 3.65
CA LEU A 137 -10.42 -10.98 4.50
C LEU A 137 -9.87 -12.08 5.41
N ARG A 138 -10.09 -11.95 6.71
CA ARG A 138 -9.78 -12.96 7.72
C ARG A 138 -11.09 -13.44 8.33
N ILE A 139 -11.23 -14.75 8.46
CA ILE A 139 -12.40 -15.39 9.03
C ILE A 139 -11.93 -16.33 10.13
N ARG A 140 -12.68 -16.40 11.22
CA ARG A 140 -12.53 -17.37 12.30
C ARG A 140 -13.89 -18.00 12.63
#